data_AF-A1ZGZ6-F1
#
_entry.id   AF-A1ZGZ6-F1
#
_cell.length_a   1.000
_cell.length_b   1.000
_cell.length_c   1.000
_cell.angle_alpha   90.00
_cell.angle_beta   90.00
_cell.angle_gamma   90.00
#
_symmetry.space_group_name_H-M   'P 1'
#
loop_
_entity.id
_entity.type
_entity.pdbx_description
1 polymer ?
#
loop_
_entity_poly.entity_id
_entity_poly.type
_entity_poly.pdbx_seq_one_letter_code
_entity_poly.pdbx_strand_id
1 'polypeptide(L)'
;MATIENTITKNTIYLNSQHIFGRSPHSSTQLDAKDVSKSHATLYWQGGLWHIKDHSRNGTVVNGKFLHNSVERLAKGQTIQFGKDPATQWKVLDIAPPLNYLELLNNSPQVIPLESYYALPNEDTPEIAFFCTPDRQWKAERAGETFEPEHHQVFVCNNEEWRFVRNELVDETVDYGRIKQNAWFEFTLSADQETVNIQITINELAMDMGEHAHNYMLLALARKRKEDIEAGLDPKDQGWQSIDALTYELSKEELKEVDQYNLNLRIHRLRKGLQKLKPHGTQFVNIIERRKGEIRFGHPKIKIQ
;
A
#
# COMPACT_ATOMS: atom_id res chain seq x y z
N MET A 1 -6.68 -10.88 -3.72
CA MET A 1 -6.85 -10.24 -5.05
C MET A 1 -7.46 -11.28 -5.98
N ALA A 2 -8.35 -10.90 -6.89
CA ALA A 2 -8.91 -11.87 -7.85
C ALA A 2 -7.85 -12.47 -8.76
N THR A 3 -8.02 -13.75 -9.04
CA THR A 3 -7.01 -14.59 -9.68
C THR A 3 -7.69 -15.55 -10.63
N ILE A 4 -7.11 -15.71 -11.83
CA ILE A 4 -7.58 -16.69 -12.81
C ILE A 4 -6.40 -17.53 -13.32
N GLU A 5 -6.66 -18.79 -13.67
CA GLU A 5 -5.67 -19.74 -14.15
C GLU A 5 -6.00 -20.21 -15.56
N ASN A 6 -5.01 -20.21 -16.46
CA ASN A 6 -5.15 -20.81 -17.77
C ASN A 6 -5.29 -22.33 -17.64
N THR A 7 -6.31 -22.92 -18.26
CA THR A 7 -6.63 -24.33 -17.98
C THR A 7 -5.61 -25.31 -18.57
N ILE A 8 -4.85 -24.89 -19.60
CA ILE A 8 -3.81 -25.68 -20.26
C ILE A 8 -2.44 -25.40 -19.67
N THR A 9 -1.97 -24.15 -19.71
CA THR A 9 -0.61 -23.80 -19.29
C THR A 9 -0.44 -23.79 -17.77
N LYS A 10 -1.55 -23.78 -17.02
CA LYS A 10 -1.57 -23.60 -15.56
C LYS A 10 -0.98 -22.28 -15.09
N ASN A 11 -0.74 -21.35 -16.02
CA ASN A 11 -0.29 -20.02 -15.67
C ASN A 11 -1.42 -19.28 -14.95
N THR A 12 -1.07 -18.68 -13.82
CA THR A 12 -2.00 -17.96 -12.95
C THR A 12 -1.69 -16.47 -13.01
N ILE A 13 -2.72 -15.66 -13.21
CA ILE A 13 -2.60 -14.20 -13.28
C ILE A 13 -3.54 -13.53 -12.28
N TYR A 14 -3.16 -12.33 -11.86
CA TYR A 14 -3.98 -11.46 -11.04
C TYR A 14 -4.75 -10.46 -11.90
N LEU A 15 -5.99 -10.17 -11.52
CA LEU A 15 -6.85 -9.26 -12.27
C LEU A 15 -6.71 -7.81 -11.82
N ASN A 16 -6.49 -6.94 -12.79
CA ASN A 16 -6.55 -5.49 -12.60
C ASN A 16 -8.01 -5.05 -12.45
N SER A 17 -8.22 -3.92 -11.76
CA SER A 17 -9.52 -3.23 -11.66
C SER A 17 -10.27 -3.16 -12.99
N GLN A 18 -9.52 -2.93 -14.08
CA GLN A 18 -9.92 -3.23 -15.44
C GLN A 18 -8.82 -4.05 -16.13
N HIS A 19 -9.12 -5.29 -16.50
CA HIS A 19 -8.19 -6.23 -17.09
C HIS A 19 -8.67 -6.64 -18.49
N ILE A 20 -7.87 -6.31 -19.51
CA ILE A 20 -8.23 -6.54 -20.91
C ILE A 20 -7.57 -7.81 -21.42
N PHE A 21 -8.38 -8.69 -22.00
CA PHE A 21 -7.94 -9.85 -22.76
C PHE A 21 -8.05 -9.56 -24.25
N GLY A 22 -7.02 -9.88 -25.01
CA GLY A 22 -7.04 -9.69 -26.45
C GLY A 22 -5.72 -10.03 -27.12
N ARG A 23 -5.71 -10.01 -28.46
CA ARG A 23 -4.50 -10.31 -29.24
C ARG A 23 -3.49 -9.16 -29.27
N SER A 24 -3.91 -7.94 -28.94
CA SER A 24 -3.04 -6.77 -28.93
C SER A 24 -1.97 -6.90 -27.83
N PRO A 25 -0.71 -6.48 -28.09
CA PRO A 25 0.32 -6.41 -27.04
C PRO A 25 0.00 -5.34 -25.97
N HIS A 26 -0.97 -4.46 -26.22
CA HIS A 26 -1.47 -3.49 -25.23
C HIS A 26 -2.57 -4.05 -24.31
N SER A 27 -2.96 -5.33 -24.49
CA SER A 27 -3.91 -5.98 -23.59
C SER A 27 -3.20 -6.31 -22.27
N SER A 28 -3.92 -6.27 -21.15
CA SER A 28 -3.37 -6.70 -19.86
C SER A 28 -2.90 -8.15 -19.91
N THR A 29 -3.67 -9.03 -20.58
CA THR A 29 -3.24 -10.37 -20.97
C THR A 29 -3.35 -10.53 -22.48
N GLN A 30 -2.21 -10.74 -23.12
CA GLN A 30 -2.16 -11.04 -24.54
C GLN A 30 -2.52 -12.51 -24.79
N LEU A 31 -3.42 -12.74 -25.75
CA LEU A 31 -3.83 -14.07 -26.21
C LEU A 31 -3.39 -14.26 -27.66
N ASP A 32 -2.51 -15.24 -27.89
CA ASP A 32 -2.01 -15.54 -29.24
C ASP A 32 -2.94 -16.53 -29.98
N ALA A 33 -4.12 -16.05 -30.38
CA ALA A 33 -5.09 -16.82 -31.15
C ALA A 33 -5.71 -15.99 -32.29
N LYS A 34 -5.82 -16.60 -33.48
CA LYS A 34 -6.27 -15.89 -34.70
C LYS A 34 -7.73 -15.43 -34.64
N ASP A 35 -8.55 -16.15 -33.90
CA ASP A 35 -9.97 -15.88 -33.69
C ASP A 35 -10.25 -15.00 -32.45
N VAL A 36 -9.20 -14.58 -31.73
CA VAL A 36 -9.30 -13.56 -30.68
C VAL A 36 -9.13 -12.16 -31.28
N SER A 37 -10.01 -11.24 -30.89
CA SER A 37 -9.95 -9.83 -31.31
C SER A 37 -8.84 -9.06 -30.57
N LYS A 38 -8.39 -7.93 -31.13
CA LYS A 38 -7.30 -7.13 -30.53
C LYS A 38 -7.59 -6.71 -29.09
N SER A 39 -8.81 -6.24 -28.83
CA SER A 39 -9.42 -6.11 -27.51
C SER A 39 -10.67 -6.99 -27.55
N HIS A 40 -10.62 -8.15 -26.90
CA HIS A 40 -11.65 -9.18 -27.03
C HIS A 40 -12.71 -9.04 -25.94
N ALA A 41 -12.27 -9.01 -24.69
CA ALA A 41 -13.14 -8.86 -23.54
C ALA A 41 -12.42 -8.12 -22.43
N THR A 42 -13.21 -7.49 -21.56
CA THR A 42 -12.70 -6.80 -20.38
C THR A 42 -13.34 -7.42 -19.14
N LEU A 43 -12.50 -7.85 -18.20
CA LEU A 43 -12.91 -8.15 -16.84
C LEU A 43 -12.74 -6.89 -16.01
N TYR A 44 -13.73 -6.50 -15.24
CA TYR A 44 -13.67 -5.26 -14.46
C TYR A 44 -14.41 -5.36 -13.13
N TRP A 45 -13.91 -4.63 -12.14
CA TRP A 45 -14.52 -4.49 -10.82
C TRP A 45 -15.45 -3.28 -10.80
N GLN A 46 -16.70 -3.49 -10.38
CA GLN A 46 -17.67 -2.41 -10.21
C GLN A 46 -18.71 -2.78 -9.16
N GLY A 47 -18.99 -1.86 -8.23
CA GLY A 47 -20.03 -2.04 -7.21
C GLY A 47 -19.79 -3.26 -6.33
N GLY A 48 -18.54 -3.49 -5.93
CA GLY A 48 -18.15 -4.63 -5.09
C GLY A 48 -18.15 -6.00 -5.80
N LEU A 49 -18.28 -6.06 -7.13
CA LEU A 49 -18.41 -7.30 -7.89
C LEU A 49 -17.57 -7.31 -9.17
N TRP A 50 -17.07 -8.49 -9.55
CA TRP A 50 -16.41 -8.72 -10.84
C TRP A 50 -17.43 -8.95 -11.95
N HIS A 51 -17.18 -8.31 -13.09
CA HIS A 51 -17.95 -8.43 -14.31
C HIS A 51 -17.02 -8.78 -15.48
N ILE A 52 -17.58 -9.41 -16.50
CA ILE A 52 -16.95 -9.59 -17.81
C ILE A 52 -17.83 -8.97 -18.87
N LYS A 53 -17.23 -8.20 -19.77
CA LYS A 53 -17.87 -7.64 -20.96
C LYS A 53 -17.16 -8.14 -22.21
N ASP A 54 -17.91 -8.80 -23.09
CA ASP A 54 -17.43 -9.15 -24.42
C ASP A 54 -17.52 -7.94 -25.36
N HIS A 55 -16.49 -7.74 -26.17
CA HIS A 55 -16.42 -6.73 -27.23
C HIS A 55 -16.00 -7.36 -28.57
N SER A 56 -15.92 -8.69 -28.61
CA SER A 56 -15.25 -9.41 -29.67
C SER A 56 -16.19 -9.69 -30.83
N ARG A 57 -15.61 -9.99 -31.99
CA ARG A 57 -16.39 -10.42 -33.16
C ARG A 57 -16.93 -11.85 -33.04
N ASN A 58 -16.26 -12.69 -32.26
CA ASN A 58 -16.55 -14.14 -32.20
C ASN A 58 -17.24 -14.56 -30.91
N GLY A 59 -17.43 -13.63 -29.97
CA GLY A 59 -18.00 -13.86 -28.65
C GLY A 59 -17.04 -14.52 -27.67
N THR A 60 -17.47 -14.53 -26.42
CA THR A 60 -16.82 -15.15 -25.27
C THR A 60 -17.79 -16.17 -24.66
N VAL A 61 -17.31 -17.32 -24.20
CA VAL A 61 -18.15 -18.30 -23.47
C VAL A 61 -17.79 -18.29 -21.99
N VAL A 62 -18.77 -18.12 -21.11
CA VAL A 62 -18.60 -18.15 -19.66
C VAL A 62 -19.42 -19.29 -19.07
N ASN A 63 -18.75 -20.28 -18.49
CA ASN A 63 -19.36 -21.47 -17.90
C ASN A 63 -20.39 -22.16 -18.83
N GLY A 64 -20.06 -22.24 -20.13
CA GLY A 64 -20.92 -22.82 -21.17
C GLY A 64 -21.96 -21.86 -21.76
N LYS A 65 -22.16 -20.66 -21.20
CA LYS A 65 -23.06 -19.65 -21.72
C LYS A 65 -22.34 -18.70 -22.68
N PHE A 66 -22.89 -18.50 -23.86
CA PHE A 66 -22.33 -17.58 -24.85
C PHE A 66 -22.67 -16.12 -24.51
N LEU A 67 -21.65 -15.26 -24.54
CA LEU A 67 -21.72 -13.83 -24.37
C LEU A 67 -21.23 -13.14 -25.64
N HIS A 68 -22.00 -12.18 -26.12
CA HIS A 68 -21.62 -11.38 -27.27
C HIS A 68 -22.11 -9.95 -27.09
N ASN A 69 -21.17 -9.00 -27.00
CA ASN A 69 -21.46 -7.59 -26.70
C ASN A 69 -22.33 -7.40 -25.44
N SER A 70 -22.26 -8.34 -24.50
CA SER A 70 -23.05 -8.38 -23.28
C SER A 70 -22.16 -8.45 -22.04
N VAL A 71 -22.74 -8.12 -20.89
CA VAL A 71 -22.07 -8.16 -19.58
C VAL A 71 -22.60 -9.34 -18.78
N GLU A 72 -21.71 -10.03 -18.06
CA GLU A 72 -22.08 -11.06 -17.08
C GLU A 72 -21.27 -10.88 -15.79
N ARG A 73 -21.90 -11.19 -14.65
CA ARG A 73 -21.21 -11.23 -13.37
C ARG A 73 -20.37 -12.50 -13.27
N LEU A 74 -19.13 -12.35 -12.86
CA LEU A 74 -18.22 -13.47 -12.62
C LEU A 74 -18.41 -14.06 -11.22
N ALA A 75 -18.20 -15.37 -11.12
CA ALA A 75 -18.20 -16.12 -9.89
C ALA A 75 -17.00 -17.09 -9.85
N LYS A 76 -16.51 -17.36 -8.65
CA LYS A 76 -15.45 -18.35 -8.41
C LYS A 76 -15.86 -19.71 -8.97
N GLY A 77 -14.92 -20.39 -9.62
CA GLY A 77 -15.08 -21.70 -10.23
C GLY A 77 -15.56 -21.68 -11.69
N GLN A 78 -16.06 -20.54 -12.20
CA GLN A 78 -16.46 -20.42 -13.60
C GLN A 78 -15.27 -20.55 -14.55
N THR A 79 -15.53 -21.06 -15.75
CA THR A 79 -14.58 -21.05 -16.87
C THR A 79 -14.94 -19.92 -17.84
N ILE A 80 -13.92 -19.33 -18.47
CA ILE A 80 -14.04 -18.27 -19.46
C ILE A 80 -13.22 -18.69 -20.68
N GLN A 81 -13.84 -18.69 -21.85
CA GLN A 81 -13.23 -19.12 -23.10
C GLN A 81 -13.32 -17.97 -24.11
N PHE A 82 -12.16 -17.50 -24.59
CA PHE A 82 -12.07 -16.39 -25.55
C PHE A 82 -11.85 -16.94 -26.96
N GLY A 83 -12.80 -16.77 -27.88
CA GLY A 83 -12.74 -17.48 -29.16
C GLY A 83 -12.89 -19.00 -28.99
N LYS A 84 -12.32 -19.79 -29.89
CA LYS A 84 -12.51 -21.25 -29.99
C LYS A 84 -11.27 -22.06 -29.62
N ASP A 85 -10.09 -21.44 -29.59
CA ASP A 85 -8.85 -22.13 -29.21
C ASP A 85 -8.89 -22.54 -27.73
N PRO A 86 -8.77 -23.84 -27.39
CA PRO A 86 -8.75 -24.27 -25.98
C PRO A 86 -7.64 -23.62 -25.14
N ALA A 87 -6.54 -23.16 -25.74
CA ALA A 87 -5.45 -22.48 -25.05
C ALA A 87 -5.83 -21.11 -24.48
N THR A 88 -6.95 -20.53 -24.90
CA THR A 88 -7.47 -19.26 -24.38
C THR A 88 -8.53 -19.46 -23.30
N GLN A 89 -8.67 -20.66 -22.76
CA GLN A 89 -9.56 -20.95 -21.65
C GLN A 89 -8.92 -20.64 -20.30
N TRP A 90 -9.66 -19.97 -19.45
CA TRP A 90 -9.26 -19.59 -18.09
C TRP A 90 -10.31 -20.05 -17.08
N LYS A 91 -9.88 -20.37 -15.87
CA LYS A 91 -10.74 -20.70 -14.73
C LYS A 91 -10.60 -19.62 -13.67
N VAL A 92 -11.73 -19.13 -13.17
CA VAL A 92 -11.78 -18.16 -12.08
C VAL A 92 -11.48 -18.87 -10.76
N LEU A 93 -10.35 -18.56 -10.14
CA LEU A 93 -9.92 -19.16 -8.88
C LEU A 93 -10.34 -18.32 -7.67
N ASP A 94 -10.34 -17.00 -7.82
CA ASP A 94 -10.69 -16.05 -6.76
C ASP A 94 -11.41 -14.82 -7.31
N ILE A 95 -12.28 -14.21 -6.50
CA ILE A 95 -13.10 -13.03 -6.83
C ILE A 95 -12.92 -11.88 -5.83
N ALA A 96 -11.86 -11.90 -5.03
CA ALA A 96 -11.54 -10.82 -4.12
C ALA A 96 -11.35 -9.49 -4.89
N PRO A 97 -11.54 -8.33 -4.23
CA PRO A 97 -11.30 -7.04 -4.85
C PRO A 97 -9.89 -6.94 -5.45
N PRO A 98 -9.69 -6.11 -6.50
CA PRO A 98 -8.36 -5.82 -7.00
C PRO A 98 -7.54 -5.10 -5.93
N LEU A 99 -6.24 -5.38 -5.90
CA LEU A 99 -5.26 -4.68 -5.06
C LEU A 99 -4.24 -3.99 -5.95
N ASN A 100 -3.60 -2.95 -5.43
CA ASN A 100 -2.33 -2.51 -6.00
C ASN A 100 -1.31 -3.63 -5.83
N TYR A 101 -0.31 -3.69 -6.69
CA TYR A 101 0.72 -4.71 -6.59
C TYR A 101 2.06 -4.25 -7.16
N LEU A 102 3.11 -4.98 -6.81
CA LEU A 102 4.41 -4.90 -7.46
C LEU A 102 4.57 -6.10 -8.39
N GLU A 103 5.01 -5.84 -9.63
CA GLU A 103 5.30 -6.85 -10.64
C GLU A 103 6.81 -6.89 -10.90
N LEU A 104 7.42 -8.06 -10.71
CA LEU A 104 8.81 -8.30 -11.06
C LEU A 104 8.95 -8.46 -12.58
N LEU A 105 9.83 -7.67 -13.19
CA LEU A 105 10.05 -7.68 -14.64
C LEU A 105 11.15 -8.65 -15.08
N ASN A 106 12.08 -9.00 -14.18
CA ASN A 106 13.29 -9.75 -14.50
C ASN A 106 13.18 -11.21 -14.04
N ASN A 107 13.74 -12.14 -14.82
CA ASN A 107 13.95 -13.58 -14.53
C ASN A 107 12.69 -14.46 -14.32
N SER A 108 11.63 -13.98 -13.67
CA SER A 108 10.36 -14.70 -13.50
C SER A 108 9.23 -13.73 -13.14
N PRO A 109 8.08 -13.76 -13.81
CA PRO A 109 6.95 -12.90 -13.48
C PRO A 109 6.42 -13.27 -12.09
N GLN A 110 6.71 -12.41 -11.11
CA GLN A 110 6.17 -12.49 -9.76
C GLN A 110 5.31 -11.26 -9.50
N VAL A 111 4.15 -11.48 -8.89
CA VAL A 111 3.26 -10.41 -8.45
C VAL A 111 3.15 -10.45 -6.93
N ILE A 112 3.37 -9.29 -6.30
CA ILE A 112 3.25 -9.09 -4.86
C ILE A 112 2.08 -8.14 -4.62
N PRO A 113 0.92 -8.66 -4.17
CA PRO A 113 -0.20 -7.81 -3.79
C PRO A 113 0.17 -6.88 -2.63
N LEU A 114 -0.20 -5.62 -2.75
CA LEU A 114 0.00 -4.59 -1.74
C LEU A 114 -1.31 -4.39 -0.97
N GLU A 115 -1.38 -4.95 0.23
CA GLU A 115 -2.56 -4.81 1.09
C GLU A 115 -2.55 -3.49 1.87
N SER A 116 -1.41 -3.18 2.51
CA SER A 116 -1.30 -1.97 3.34
C SER A 116 0.13 -1.47 3.47
N TYR A 117 1.10 -2.35 3.75
CA TYR A 117 2.54 -2.05 3.75
C TYR A 117 3.29 -3.18 3.09
N TYR A 118 4.33 -2.83 2.35
CA TYR A 118 5.31 -3.79 1.85
C TYR A 118 6.66 -3.11 1.72
N ALA A 119 7.74 -3.81 2.02
CA ALA A 119 9.09 -3.30 1.86
C ALA A 119 9.94 -4.21 0.97
N LEU A 120 10.63 -3.59 0.02
CA LEU A 120 11.64 -4.23 -0.81
C LEU A 120 13.05 -3.94 -0.25
N PRO A 121 13.98 -4.90 -0.33
CA PRO A 121 13.76 -6.29 -0.73
C PRO A 121 13.02 -7.11 0.34
N ASN A 122 13.10 -6.67 1.60
CA ASN A 122 12.44 -7.26 2.74
C ASN A 122 12.25 -6.20 3.85
N GLU A 123 11.56 -6.57 4.92
CA GLU A 123 11.26 -5.66 6.04
C GLU A 123 12.41 -5.45 7.03
N ASP A 124 13.44 -6.30 7.01
CA ASP A 124 14.59 -6.21 7.90
C ASP A 124 15.64 -5.22 7.38
N THR A 125 15.80 -5.13 6.07
CA THR A 125 16.74 -4.24 5.37
C THR A 125 16.05 -3.47 4.23
N PRO A 126 15.02 -2.66 4.51
CA PRO A 126 14.19 -2.03 3.48
C PRO A 126 14.94 -0.92 2.73
N GLU A 127 14.98 -1.03 1.41
CA GLU A 127 15.44 0.02 0.49
C GLU A 127 14.28 0.91 0.04
N ILE A 128 13.12 0.30 -0.22
CA ILE A 128 11.91 0.98 -0.68
C ILE A 128 10.73 0.44 0.12
N ALA A 129 9.91 1.32 0.71
CA ALA A 129 8.67 0.92 1.36
C ALA A 129 7.46 1.52 0.65
N PHE A 130 6.47 0.68 0.38
CA PHE A 130 5.16 1.06 -0.15
C PHE A 130 4.14 0.98 0.98
N PHE A 131 3.32 2.01 1.14
CA PHE A 131 2.25 1.99 2.13
C PHE A 131 1.02 2.78 1.68
N CYS A 132 -0.15 2.33 2.13
CA CYS A 132 -1.42 3.00 1.90
C CYS A 132 -1.75 3.95 3.06
N THR A 133 -2.07 5.19 2.72
CA THR A 133 -2.49 6.21 3.67
C THR A 133 -3.99 6.07 3.99
N PRO A 134 -4.49 6.74 5.05
CA PRO A 134 -5.89 6.63 5.44
C PRO A 134 -6.87 7.13 4.38
N ASP A 135 -6.47 8.13 3.60
CA ASP A 135 -7.17 8.67 2.43
C ASP A 135 -7.04 7.77 1.18
N ARG A 136 -6.60 6.52 1.35
CA ARG A 136 -6.43 5.50 0.30
C ARG A 136 -5.42 5.87 -0.79
N GLN A 137 -4.50 6.79 -0.51
CA GLN A 137 -3.39 7.09 -1.40
C GLN A 137 -2.23 6.14 -1.13
N TRP A 138 -1.64 5.59 -2.18
CA TRP A 138 -0.39 4.87 -2.03
C TRP A 138 0.78 5.85 -2.01
N LYS A 139 1.73 5.61 -1.11
CA LYS A 139 3.00 6.33 -1.05
C LYS A 139 4.14 5.32 -1.11
N ALA A 140 5.25 5.76 -1.70
CA ALA A 140 6.52 5.08 -1.71
C ALA A 140 7.52 5.93 -0.93
N GLU A 141 8.38 5.28 -0.15
CA GLU A 141 9.50 5.92 0.51
C GLU A 141 10.81 5.29 0.07
N ARG A 142 11.74 6.11 -0.40
CA ARG A 142 13.10 5.70 -0.79
C ARG A 142 14.09 6.79 -0.38
N ALA A 143 15.24 6.38 0.17
CA ALA A 143 16.30 7.30 0.58
C ALA A 143 15.82 8.45 1.49
N GLY A 144 14.79 8.19 2.29
CA GLY A 144 14.20 9.18 3.20
C GLY A 144 13.28 10.21 2.56
N GLU A 145 12.92 10.07 1.29
CA GLU A 145 11.90 10.87 0.63
C GLU A 145 10.62 10.06 0.45
N THR A 146 9.48 10.67 0.76
CA THR A 146 8.15 10.09 0.54
C THR A 146 7.49 10.75 -0.66
N PHE A 147 7.01 9.96 -1.61
CA PHE A 147 6.34 10.43 -2.81
C PHE A 147 5.19 9.49 -3.21
N GLU A 148 4.35 9.92 -4.14
CA GLU A 148 3.26 9.10 -4.67
C GLU A 148 3.74 8.33 -5.91
N PRO A 149 3.70 6.98 -5.91
CA PRO A 149 4.14 6.22 -7.06
C PRO A 149 3.10 6.29 -8.19
N GLU A 150 3.57 6.50 -9.41
CA GLU A 150 2.75 6.54 -10.61
C GLU A 150 2.42 5.13 -11.12
N HIS A 151 1.30 4.97 -11.84
CA HIS A 151 0.96 3.69 -12.47
C HIS A 151 2.05 3.30 -13.49
N HIS A 152 2.53 2.06 -13.41
CA HIS A 152 3.67 1.53 -14.16
C HIS A 152 5.04 2.14 -13.85
N GLN A 153 5.18 2.94 -12.79
CA GLN A 153 6.49 3.38 -12.34
C GLN A 153 7.36 2.17 -11.95
N VAL A 154 8.60 2.17 -12.44
CA VAL A 154 9.57 1.10 -12.19
C VAL A 154 10.52 1.51 -11.07
N PHE A 155 10.73 0.60 -10.13
CA PHE A 155 11.63 0.72 -8.99
C PHE A 155 12.71 -0.34 -9.11
N VAL A 156 13.97 0.08 -9.00
CA VAL A 156 15.12 -0.84 -8.99
C VAL A 156 15.54 -1.07 -7.54
N CYS A 157 15.54 -2.34 -7.11
CA CYS A 157 16.00 -2.78 -5.81
C CYS A 157 16.75 -4.11 -5.98
N ASN A 158 17.96 -4.24 -5.42
CA ASN A 158 18.79 -5.46 -5.56
C ASN A 158 18.97 -5.97 -7.02
N ASN A 159 19.15 -5.07 -7.99
CA ASN A 159 19.22 -5.39 -9.43
C ASN A 159 17.95 -6.01 -10.04
N GLU A 160 16.83 -5.98 -9.31
CA GLU A 160 15.52 -6.37 -9.80
C GLU A 160 14.68 -5.13 -10.12
N GLU A 161 13.94 -5.22 -11.23
CA GLU A 161 13.01 -4.19 -11.65
C GLU A 161 11.58 -4.55 -11.21
N TRP A 162 11.02 -3.71 -10.35
CA TRP A 162 9.67 -3.86 -9.81
C TRP A 162 8.77 -2.76 -10.36
N ARG A 163 7.74 -3.12 -11.11
CA ARG A 163 6.73 -2.19 -11.61
C ARG A 163 5.59 -2.07 -10.62
N PHE A 164 5.26 -0.85 -10.21
CA PHE A 164 4.06 -0.58 -9.43
C PHE A 164 2.82 -0.53 -10.34
N VAL A 165 1.85 -1.40 -10.07
CA VAL A 165 0.56 -1.39 -10.76
C VAL A 165 -0.51 -0.85 -9.84
N ARG A 166 -1.01 0.34 -10.17
CA ARG A 166 -2.15 0.97 -9.52
C ARG A 166 -3.46 0.40 -10.07
N ASN A 167 -4.30 -0.09 -9.18
CA ASN A 167 -5.68 -0.51 -9.39
C ASN A 167 -6.60 0.42 -8.61
N GLU A 168 -7.30 1.30 -9.33
CA GLU A 168 -8.24 2.21 -8.71
C GLU A 168 -9.50 1.45 -8.28
N LEU A 169 -9.73 1.38 -6.97
CA LEU A 169 -11.01 0.95 -6.42
C LEU A 169 -11.92 2.17 -6.43
N VAL A 170 -12.85 2.22 -7.40
CA VAL A 170 -13.95 3.18 -7.39
C VAL A 170 -15.00 2.69 -6.39
N ASP A 171 -14.69 2.76 -5.10
CA ASP A 171 -15.64 2.43 -4.01
C ASP A 171 -15.62 3.53 -2.93
N GLU A 172 -16.81 3.77 -2.36
CA GLU A 172 -17.23 4.95 -1.61
C GLU A 172 -16.23 5.48 -0.56
N THR A 173 -16.18 6.82 -0.53
CA THR A 173 -15.41 7.64 0.42
C THR A 173 -15.89 7.37 1.85
N VAL A 174 -15.19 6.51 2.58
CA VAL A 174 -15.32 6.47 4.04
C VAL A 174 -14.64 7.72 4.60
N ASP A 175 -15.34 8.48 5.44
CA ASP A 175 -14.84 9.73 6.07
C ASP A 175 -13.77 9.42 7.12
N TYR A 176 -12.57 9.08 6.64
CA TYR A 176 -11.38 8.79 7.45
C TYR A 176 -10.78 10.04 8.12
N GLY A 177 -11.13 11.24 7.64
CA GLY A 177 -10.60 12.50 8.16
C GLY A 177 -10.97 12.77 9.62
N ARG A 178 -12.19 12.42 10.02
CA ARG A 178 -12.71 12.67 11.38
C ARG A 178 -11.95 11.93 12.48
N ILE A 179 -11.54 10.69 12.22
CA ILE A 179 -10.82 9.87 13.23
C ILE A 179 -9.44 10.47 13.50
N LYS A 180 -8.68 10.73 12.43
CA LYS A 180 -7.34 11.33 12.55
C LYS A 180 -7.40 12.71 13.22
N GLN A 181 -8.38 13.54 12.86
CA GLN A 181 -8.53 14.87 13.44
C GLN A 181 -8.87 14.86 14.93
N ASN A 182 -9.59 13.85 15.42
CA ASN A 182 -10.03 13.76 16.81
C ASN A 182 -9.07 13.00 17.73
N ALA A 183 -8.08 12.31 17.16
CA ALA A 183 -7.10 11.57 17.91
C ALA A 183 -6.18 12.47 18.74
N TRP A 184 -5.68 11.96 19.86
CA TRP A 184 -4.57 12.51 20.63
C TRP A 184 -3.49 11.43 20.74
N PHE A 185 -2.24 11.84 20.63
CA PHE A 185 -1.09 11.00 20.95
C PHE A 185 -0.59 11.38 22.33
N GLU A 186 -0.67 10.43 23.26
CA GLU A 186 -0.29 10.61 24.65
C GLU A 186 1.00 9.83 24.91
N PHE A 187 2.05 10.57 25.22
CA PHE A 187 3.37 10.05 25.54
C PHE A 187 3.54 10.04 27.05
N THR A 188 3.91 8.89 27.61
CA THR A 188 4.19 8.74 29.04
C THR A 188 5.59 8.18 29.19
N LEU A 189 6.44 8.87 29.96
CA LEU A 189 7.77 8.36 30.31
C LEU A 189 7.69 7.49 31.57
N SER A 190 8.48 6.42 31.61
CA SER A 190 8.68 5.65 32.84
C SER A 190 9.36 6.50 33.92
N ALA A 191 9.25 6.08 35.17
CA ALA A 191 9.83 6.80 36.31
C ALA A 191 11.36 6.93 36.22
N ASP A 192 12.03 5.95 35.61
CA ASP A 192 13.47 5.95 35.32
C ASP A 192 13.82 6.62 33.98
N GLN A 193 12.82 7.08 33.22
CA GLN A 193 12.97 7.65 31.87
C GLN A 193 13.71 6.73 30.90
N GLU A 194 13.65 5.41 31.09
CA GLU A 194 14.23 4.41 30.16
C GLU A 194 13.24 3.91 29.10
N THR A 195 11.93 4.07 29.32
CA THR A 195 10.91 3.69 28.35
C THR A 195 9.90 4.80 28.09
N VAL A 196 9.45 4.85 26.83
CA VAL A 196 8.36 5.73 26.38
C VAL A 196 7.20 4.85 25.98
N ASN A 197 6.06 5.00 26.66
CA ASN A 197 4.79 4.43 26.23
C ASN A 197 4.01 5.47 25.40
N ILE A 198 3.33 5.00 24.35
CA ILE A 198 2.52 5.85 23.48
C ILE A 198 1.13 5.27 23.38
N GLN A 199 0.12 6.07 23.72
CA GLN A 199 -1.28 5.72 23.56
C GLN A 199 -1.95 6.68 22.58
N ILE A 200 -2.74 6.13 21.67
CA ILE A 200 -3.60 6.90 20.76
C ILE A 200 -5.01 6.90 21.34
N THR A 201 -5.51 8.06 21.76
CA THR A 201 -6.86 8.21 22.32
C THR A 201 -7.78 8.92 21.32
N ILE A 202 -8.96 8.35 21.07
CA ILE A 202 -9.99 8.88 20.17
C ILE A 202 -11.33 8.79 20.91
N ASN A 203 -11.85 9.92 21.40
CA ASN A 203 -13.01 9.94 22.28
C ASN A 203 -12.79 9.00 23.51
N GLU A 204 -13.60 7.95 23.67
CA GLU A 204 -13.46 6.95 24.75
C GLU A 204 -12.59 5.74 24.37
N LEU A 205 -12.15 5.66 23.11
CA LEU A 205 -11.30 4.57 22.64
C LEU A 205 -9.83 4.90 22.89
N ALA A 206 -9.09 3.94 23.44
CA ALA A 206 -7.65 4.02 23.60
C ALA A 206 -6.96 2.84 22.92
N MET A 207 -5.91 3.11 22.13
CA MET A 207 -5.08 2.12 21.46
C MET A 207 -3.65 2.25 21.97
N ASP A 208 -3.16 1.23 22.66
CA ASP A 208 -1.79 1.18 23.17
C ASP A 208 -0.84 0.73 22.05
N MET A 209 0.19 1.53 21.77
CA MET A 209 1.21 1.21 20.77
C MET A 209 2.30 0.28 21.32
N GLY A 210 2.26 -0.05 22.61
CA GLY A 210 3.23 -0.87 23.31
C GLY A 210 4.55 -0.13 23.56
N GLU A 211 5.45 -0.82 24.25
CA GLU A 211 6.79 -0.33 24.56
C GLU A 211 7.78 -0.79 23.48
N HIS A 212 8.28 0.16 22.70
CA HIS A 212 9.20 -0.10 21.61
C HIS A 212 10.35 0.90 21.57
N ALA A 213 11.54 0.45 21.16
CA ALA A 213 12.71 1.31 21.00
C ALA A 213 12.50 2.48 20.01
N HIS A 214 11.49 2.41 19.13
CA HIS A 214 11.15 3.52 18.23
C HIS A 214 10.28 4.60 18.88
N ASN A 215 9.83 4.43 20.13
CA ASN A 215 8.98 5.40 20.80
C ASN A 215 9.74 6.67 21.22
N TYR A 216 11.04 6.57 21.54
CA TYR A 216 11.90 7.73 21.78
C TYR A 216 12.00 8.65 20.57
N MET A 217 12.18 8.07 19.38
CA MET A 217 12.17 8.81 18.11
C MET A 217 10.85 9.59 17.95
N LEU A 218 9.71 8.97 18.25
CA LEU A 218 8.42 9.66 18.18
C LEU A 218 8.28 10.76 19.23
N LEU A 219 8.76 10.54 20.45
CA LEU A 219 8.74 11.54 21.51
C LEU A 219 9.59 12.77 21.15
N ALA A 220 10.81 12.58 20.64
CA ALA A 220 11.69 13.68 20.22
C ALA A 220 11.00 14.55 19.14
N LEU A 221 10.46 13.89 18.11
CA LEU A 221 9.73 14.59 17.04
C LEU A 221 8.44 15.26 17.53
N ALA A 222 7.72 14.63 18.47
CA ALA A 222 6.51 15.19 19.07
C ALA A 222 6.81 16.41 19.95
N ARG A 223 7.92 16.40 20.71
CA ARG A 223 8.40 17.57 21.47
C ARG A 223 8.67 18.73 20.54
N LYS A 224 9.44 18.50 19.47
CA LYS A 224 9.74 19.55 18.48
C LYS A 224 8.47 20.12 17.83
N ARG A 225 7.52 19.25 17.44
CA ARG A 225 6.24 19.70 16.88
C ARG A 225 5.42 20.51 17.88
N LYS A 226 5.37 20.07 19.15
CA LYS A 226 4.64 20.77 20.22
C LYS A 226 5.24 22.16 20.51
N GLU A 227 6.56 22.25 20.61
CA GLU A 227 7.27 23.54 20.77
C GLU A 227 6.92 24.52 19.63
N ASP A 228 6.96 24.04 18.39
CA ASP A 228 6.67 24.89 17.24
C ASP A 228 5.18 25.33 17.17
N ILE A 229 4.26 24.48 17.66
CA ILE A 229 2.84 24.82 17.83
C ILE A 229 2.68 25.90 18.89
N GLU A 230 3.33 25.75 20.05
CA GLU A 230 3.28 26.71 21.16
C GLU A 230 3.92 28.05 20.77
N ALA A 231 4.93 28.03 19.90
CA ALA A 231 5.54 29.21 19.31
C ALA A 231 4.68 29.88 18.22
N GLY A 232 3.57 29.27 17.80
CA GLY A 232 2.64 29.83 16.82
C GLY A 232 3.17 29.83 15.38
N LEU A 233 4.11 28.95 15.03
CA LEU A 233 4.61 28.80 13.66
C LEU A 233 3.50 28.35 12.69
N ASP A 234 3.67 28.58 11.38
CA ASP A 234 2.74 28.09 10.36
C ASP A 234 2.67 26.55 10.40
N PRO A 235 1.47 25.92 10.36
CA PRO A 235 1.31 24.46 10.36
C PRO A 235 2.21 23.69 9.38
N LYS A 236 2.56 24.29 8.24
CA LYS A 236 3.43 23.68 7.23
C LYS A 236 4.90 23.61 7.68
N ASP A 237 5.33 24.52 8.55
CA ASP A 237 6.72 24.70 8.99
C ASP A 237 6.98 24.07 10.37
N GLN A 238 5.94 23.79 11.15
CA GLN A 238 6.05 23.16 12.46
C GLN A 238 6.66 21.74 12.41
N GLY A 239 7.48 21.41 13.40
CA GLY A 239 7.95 20.07 13.75
C GLY A 239 9.05 19.50 12.87
N TRP A 240 9.51 20.22 11.84
CA TRP A 240 10.60 19.75 10.98
C TRP A 240 11.93 19.80 11.73
N GLN A 241 12.62 18.67 11.76
CA GLN A 241 13.94 18.51 12.34
C GLN A 241 14.86 17.86 11.29
N SER A 242 16.12 18.33 11.23
CA SER A 242 17.15 17.67 10.43
C SER A 242 17.38 16.25 10.92
N ILE A 243 17.54 15.31 10.00
CA ILE A 243 17.86 13.91 10.31
C ILE A 243 19.15 13.82 11.13
N ASP A 244 20.18 14.60 10.79
CA ASP A 244 21.46 14.61 11.51
C ASP A 244 21.31 15.10 12.95
N ALA A 245 20.43 16.08 13.16
CA ALA A 245 20.15 16.60 14.50
C ALA A 245 19.39 15.55 15.34
N LEU A 246 18.41 14.88 14.74
CA LEU A 246 17.64 13.84 15.39
C LEU A 246 18.50 12.62 15.74
N THR A 247 19.33 12.14 14.81
CA THR A 247 20.21 10.98 15.06
C THR A 247 21.24 11.29 16.16
N TYR A 248 21.78 12.51 16.18
CA TYR A 248 22.67 12.96 17.26
C TYR A 248 21.95 13.00 18.62
N GLU A 249 20.74 13.57 18.68
CA GLU A 249 19.92 13.63 19.89
C GLU A 249 19.61 12.22 20.42
N LEU A 250 19.11 11.34 19.56
CA LEU A 250 18.79 9.96 19.92
C LEU A 250 20.02 9.18 20.36
N SER A 251 21.17 9.41 19.73
CA SER A 251 22.41 8.74 20.12
C SER A 251 22.88 9.10 21.53
N LYS A 252 22.67 10.37 21.91
CA LYS A 252 23.01 10.87 23.24
C LYS A 252 22.05 10.32 24.30
N GLU A 253 20.76 10.34 24.02
CA GLU A 253 19.73 9.88 24.96
C GLU A 253 19.83 8.38 25.23
N GLU A 254 20.05 7.58 24.19
CA GLU A 254 20.09 6.11 24.30
C GLU A 254 21.47 5.55 24.61
N LEU A 255 22.48 6.42 24.77
CA LEU A 255 23.88 6.07 24.99
C LEU A 255 24.39 5.02 23.98
N LYS A 256 23.91 5.10 22.74
CA LYS A 256 24.19 4.16 21.65
C LYS A 256 24.16 4.88 20.33
N GLU A 257 25.04 4.52 19.40
CA GLU A 257 25.02 5.09 18.05
C GLU A 257 23.69 4.79 17.34
N VAL A 258 22.97 5.86 16.98
CA VAL A 258 21.77 5.84 16.14
C VAL A 258 22.13 6.51 14.83
N ASP A 259 22.33 5.70 13.80
CA ASP A 259 22.58 6.17 12.44
C ASP A 259 21.27 6.27 11.63
N GLN A 260 21.38 6.77 10.39
CA GLN A 260 20.24 6.90 9.50
C GLN A 260 19.61 5.54 9.15
N TYR A 261 20.41 4.48 9.09
CA TYR A 261 19.93 3.13 8.86
C TYR A 261 19.03 2.65 10.01
N ASN A 262 19.49 2.81 11.25
CA ASN A 262 18.73 2.51 12.45
C ASN A 262 17.43 3.33 12.52
N LEU A 263 17.49 4.63 12.20
CA LEU A 263 16.33 5.51 12.13
C LEU A 263 15.29 5.00 11.13
N ASN A 264 15.71 4.65 9.90
CA ASN A 264 14.81 4.10 8.89
C ASN A 264 14.14 2.83 9.41
N LEU A 265 14.90 1.89 9.98
CA LEU A 265 14.38 0.64 10.52
C LEU A 265 13.31 0.87 11.61
N ARG A 266 13.49 1.88 12.46
CA ARG A 266 12.48 2.29 13.46
C ARG A 266 11.19 2.77 12.81
N ILE A 267 11.27 3.59 11.77
CA ILE A 267 10.10 4.10 11.02
C ILE A 267 9.35 2.94 10.36
N HIS A 268 10.05 1.98 9.77
CA HIS A 268 9.44 0.79 9.17
C HIS A 268 8.70 -0.06 10.20
N ARG A 269 9.32 -0.31 11.36
CA ARG A 269 8.69 -1.04 12.47
C ARG A 269 7.46 -0.33 13.02
N LEU A 270 7.54 1.00 13.17
CA LEU A 270 6.41 1.84 13.57
C LEU A 270 5.23 1.69 12.61
N ARG A 271 5.45 1.85 11.31
CA ARG A 271 4.39 1.73 10.29
C ARG A 271 3.70 0.38 10.35
N LYS A 272 4.48 -0.70 10.47
CA LYS A 272 3.96 -2.06 10.61
C LYS A 272 3.16 -2.24 11.91
N GLY A 273 3.64 -1.69 13.03
CA GLY A 273 2.92 -1.70 14.31
C GLY A 273 1.55 -1.02 14.19
N LEU A 274 1.52 0.18 13.61
CA LEU A 274 0.29 0.95 13.40
C LEU A 274 -0.71 0.23 12.49
N GLN A 275 -0.28 -0.51 11.48
CA GLN A 275 -1.20 -1.29 10.65
C GLN A 275 -1.88 -2.43 11.38
N LYS A 276 -1.17 -3.05 12.32
CA LYS A 276 -1.70 -4.15 13.14
C LYS A 276 -2.54 -3.64 14.31
N LEU A 277 -2.35 -2.38 14.70
CA LEU A 277 -3.06 -1.76 15.82
C LEU A 277 -4.55 -1.56 15.47
N LYS A 278 -5.41 -2.27 16.20
CA LYS A 278 -6.88 -2.21 16.03
C LYS A 278 -7.50 -1.28 17.08
N PRO A 279 -8.66 -0.66 16.79
CA PRO A 279 -9.41 -0.73 15.53
C PRO A 279 -8.96 0.25 14.44
N HIS A 280 -8.20 1.30 14.79
CA HIS A 280 -7.96 2.44 13.89
C HIS A 280 -6.49 2.77 13.62
N GLY A 281 -5.53 1.91 13.98
CA GLY A 281 -4.11 2.20 13.78
C GLY A 281 -3.70 2.47 12.33
N THR A 282 -4.40 1.87 11.35
CA THR A 282 -4.18 2.14 9.91
C THR A 282 -4.36 3.61 9.54
N GLN A 283 -5.11 4.38 10.36
CA GLN A 283 -5.32 5.82 10.19
C GLN A 283 -4.07 6.66 10.48
N PHE A 284 -3.03 6.06 11.05
CA PHE A 284 -1.84 6.77 11.52
C PHE A 284 -0.56 6.26 10.86
N VAL A 285 -0.61 5.38 9.85
CA VAL A 285 0.59 4.84 9.18
C VAL A 285 1.50 5.95 8.62
N ASN A 286 0.92 7.09 8.24
CA ASN A 286 1.65 8.28 7.79
C ASN A 286 1.86 9.32 8.91
N ILE A 287 2.06 8.87 10.16
CA ILE A 287 2.33 9.76 11.31
C ILE A 287 3.72 10.38 11.27
N ILE A 288 4.66 9.74 10.56
CA ILE A 288 5.97 10.30 10.26
C ILE A 288 5.94 10.85 8.85
N GLU A 289 6.26 12.13 8.72
CA GLU A 289 6.41 12.81 7.43
C GLU A 289 7.89 13.10 7.18
N ARG A 290 8.33 12.90 5.94
CA ARG A 290 9.73 13.11 5.54
C ARG A 290 9.82 13.97 4.29
N ARG A 291 10.86 14.78 4.23
CA ARG A 291 11.31 15.49 3.04
C ARG A 291 12.84 15.50 3.04
N LYS A 292 13.46 16.06 2.00
CA LYS A 292 14.91 16.03 1.79
C LYS A 292 15.69 16.45 3.05
N GLY A 293 16.29 15.46 3.73
CA GLY A 293 17.11 15.65 4.93
C GLY A 293 16.35 15.96 6.23
N GLU A 294 15.01 16.04 6.19
CA GLU A 294 14.19 16.45 7.34
C GLU A 294 13.04 15.48 7.61
N ILE A 295 12.64 15.44 8.87
CA ILE A 295 11.62 14.52 9.38
C ILE A 295 10.79 15.24 10.44
N ARG A 296 9.51 14.88 10.54
CA ARG A 296 8.62 15.39 11.60
C ARG A 296 7.57 14.39 12.05
N PHE A 297 7.02 14.66 13.22
CA PHE A 297 5.76 14.09 13.68
C PHE A 297 4.58 14.83 13.04
N GLY A 298 3.84 14.15 12.17
CA GLY A 298 2.78 14.68 11.29
C GLY A 298 1.40 14.81 11.94
N HIS A 299 1.34 15.03 13.26
CA HIS A 299 0.06 15.18 13.96
C HIS A 299 0.11 16.27 15.04
N PRO A 300 -0.91 17.15 15.11
CA PRO A 300 -0.85 18.35 15.94
C PRO A 300 -1.30 18.13 17.39
N LYS A 301 -2.11 17.11 17.66
CA LYS A 301 -2.68 16.84 19.00
C LYS A 301 -1.76 15.90 19.78
N ILE A 302 -0.98 16.50 20.68
CA ILE A 302 0.10 15.85 21.42
C ILE A 302 -0.08 16.13 22.93
N LYS A 303 -0.02 15.10 23.76
CA LYS A 303 0.16 15.21 25.21
C LYS A 303 1.43 14.49 25.62
N ILE A 304 2.22 15.11 26.48
CA ILE A 304 3.45 14.53 27.04
C ILE A 304 3.31 14.68 28.54
N GLN A 305 3.33 13.56 29.26
CA GLN A 305 3.20 13.45 30.71
C GLN A 305 4.52 13.04 31.34
#